data_AF-A0A2Z6MYK1-F1
#
_entry.id   AF-A0A2Z6MYK1-F1
#
_cell.length_a   1.000
_cell.length_b   1.000
_cell.length_c   1.000
_cell.angle_alpha   90.00
_cell.angle_beta   90.00
_cell.angle_gamma   90.00
#
_symmetry.space_group_name_H-M   'P 1'
#
loop_
_entity.id
_entity.type
_entity.pdbx_description
1 polymer ?
#
loop_
_entity_poly.entity_id
_entity_poly.type
_entity_poly.pdbx_seq_one_letter_code
_entity_poly.pdbx_strand_id
1 'polypeptide(L)'
;MLWEILLYMYILYSPDWHYRSTMPIFLFMYGAAFAVVHAYVRFGIGFKVHYVILCLLCIPRMYKYYIYTADVCAKRIAKLYVATLLLGSLFWFCDRVFCKEISQWQVNPQGHALWHVFMGLNSYFANTFLMFCRAEQRDWSPKIVRLFGVLPYVKIKKPKQK
;
A
#
# COMPACT_ATOMS: atom_id res chain seq x y z
N MET A 1 3.24 7.15 -0.80
CA MET A 1 4.36 6.72 -1.67
C MET A 1 5.54 6.23 -0.82
N LEU A 2 6.70 6.90 -0.66
CA LEU A 2 7.86 6.26 0.01
C LEU A 2 7.59 5.86 1.48
N TRP A 3 7.17 6.81 2.30
CA TRP A 3 6.88 6.58 3.74
C TRP A 3 5.89 5.43 3.97
N GLU A 4 4.90 5.33 3.10
CA GLU A 4 3.89 4.27 3.11
C GLU A 4 4.51 2.90 2.80
N ILE A 5 5.40 2.80 1.80
CA ILE A 5 6.10 1.55 1.52
C ILE A 5 7.06 1.16 2.67
N LEU A 6 7.72 2.13 3.30
CA LEU A 6 8.54 1.85 4.50
C LEU A 6 7.69 1.35 5.66
N LEU A 7 6.47 1.88 5.84
CA LEU A 7 5.50 1.34 6.81
C LEU A 7 5.09 -0.09 6.43
N TYR A 8 4.88 -0.38 5.15
CA TYR A 8 4.58 -1.74 4.69
C TYR A 8 5.72 -2.69 4.99
N MET A 9 6.98 -2.29 4.74
CA MET A 9 8.16 -3.07 5.12
C MET A 9 8.20 -3.33 6.62
N TYR A 10 7.90 -2.32 7.45
CA TYR A 10 7.81 -2.50 8.90
C TYR A 10 6.77 -3.57 9.26
N ILE A 11 5.55 -3.48 8.74
CA ILE A 11 4.49 -4.45 9.05
C ILE A 11 4.86 -5.85 8.53
N LEU A 12 5.43 -5.92 7.33
CA LEU A 12 5.69 -7.17 6.63
C LEU A 12 6.87 -7.96 7.19
N TYR A 13 7.90 -7.26 7.69
CA TYR A 13 9.16 -7.89 8.10
C TYR A 13 9.41 -7.82 9.61
N SER A 14 8.71 -6.96 10.37
CA SER A 14 8.97 -6.83 11.81
C SER A 14 8.89 -8.12 12.64
N PRO A 15 8.07 -9.14 12.30
CA PRO A 15 8.10 -10.41 13.03
C PRO A 15 9.45 -11.11 13.00
N ASP A 16 10.23 -10.93 11.93
CA ASP A 16 11.50 -11.61 11.69
C ASP A 16 12.72 -10.76 12.03
N TRP A 17 12.52 -9.53 12.52
CA TRP A 17 13.65 -8.67 12.87
C TRP A 17 14.32 -9.12 14.17
N HIS A 18 15.61 -9.41 14.05
CA HIS A 18 16.48 -9.63 15.20
C HIS A 18 16.53 -8.37 16.09
N TYR A 19 16.77 -7.20 15.49
CA TYR A 19 16.82 -5.91 16.19
C TYR A 19 15.48 -5.18 16.16
N ARG A 20 14.56 -5.57 17.06
CA ARG A 20 13.16 -5.09 17.07
C ARG A 20 13.01 -3.57 17.24
N SER A 21 13.89 -2.93 18.00
CA SER A 21 13.84 -1.48 18.26
C SER A 21 14.66 -0.66 17.26
N THR A 22 15.73 -1.24 16.70
CA THR A 22 16.65 -0.54 15.79
C THR A 22 16.10 -0.44 14.37
N MET A 23 15.44 -1.48 13.88
CA MET A 23 14.91 -1.51 12.51
C MET A 23 13.86 -0.42 12.22
N PRO A 24 12.89 -0.10 13.11
CA PRO A 24 12.01 1.06 12.93
C PRO A 24 12.75 2.38 12.82
N ILE A 25 13.78 2.58 13.67
CA ILE A 25 14.61 3.79 13.67
C ILE A 25 15.36 3.88 12.33
N PHE A 26 15.95 2.77 11.87
CA PHE A 26 16.60 2.71 10.57
C PHE A 26 15.66 3.11 9.44
N LEU A 27 14.45 2.54 9.37
CA LEU A 27 13.48 2.89 8.32
C LEU A 27 13.07 4.37 8.38
N PHE A 28 12.89 4.91 9.59
CA PHE A 28 12.59 6.33 9.77
C PHE A 28 13.73 7.22 9.27
N MET A 29 14.96 6.96 9.70
CA MET A 29 16.15 7.72 9.29
C MET A 29 16.39 7.59 7.78
N TYR A 30 16.17 6.40 7.22
CA TYR A 30 16.23 6.15 5.78
C TYR A 30 15.24 7.03 5.01
N GLY A 31 13.96 7.05 5.44
CA GLY A 31 12.93 7.88 4.82
C GLY A 31 13.24 9.37 4.93
N ALA A 32 13.72 9.83 6.09
CA ALA A 32 14.10 11.23 6.32
C ALA A 32 15.29 11.64 5.45
N ALA A 33 16.36 10.86 5.43
CA ALA A 33 17.53 11.10 4.59
C ALA A 33 17.15 11.13 3.11
N PHE A 34 16.35 10.16 2.65
CA PHE A 34 15.87 10.14 1.28
C PHE A 34 15.07 11.41 0.95
N ALA A 35 14.16 11.83 1.82
CA ALA A 35 13.35 13.03 1.60
C ALA A 35 14.22 14.29 1.46
N VAL A 36 15.22 14.45 2.33
CA VAL A 36 16.19 15.55 2.28
C VAL A 36 16.94 15.53 0.95
N VAL A 37 17.60 14.42 0.61
CA VAL A 37 18.38 14.34 -0.64
C VAL A 37 17.49 14.55 -1.86
N HIS A 38 16.28 13.98 -1.87
CA HIS A 38 15.35 14.15 -2.99
C HIS A 38 14.89 15.61 -3.16
N ALA A 39 14.72 16.36 -2.07
CA ALA A 39 14.35 17.77 -2.13
C ALA A 39 15.44 18.64 -2.80
N TYR A 40 16.72 18.34 -2.53
CA TYR A 40 17.86 19.09 -3.12
C TYR A 40 18.23 18.60 -4.53
N VAL A 41 18.29 17.29 -4.75
CA VAL A 41 18.82 16.69 -5.99
C VAL A 41 17.73 16.49 -7.05
N ARG A 42 16.44 16.48 -6.66
CA ARG A 42 15.28 16.29 -7.55
C ARG A 42 15.41 15.03 -8.42
N PHE A 43 15.59 13.87 -7.80
CA PHE A 43 15.72 12.59 -8.51
C PHE A 43 14.47 12.28 -9.37
N GLY A 44 14.45 12.67 -10.65
CA GLY A 44 13.30 12.43 -11.53
C GLY A 44 12.98 10.94 -11.74
N ILE A 45 13.73 10.28 -12.62
CA ILE A 45 13.54 8.85 -12.90
C ILE A 45 14.03 7.99 -11.74
N GLY A 46 15.11 8.41 -11.05
CA GLY A 46 15.69 7.70 -9.92
C GLY A 46 14.68 7.42 -8.81
N PHE A 47 13.82 8.39 -8.47
CA PHE A 47 12.73 8.19 -7.51
C PHE A 47 11.78 7.08 -7.94
N LYS A 48 11.36 7.07 -9.21
CA LYS A 48 10.39 6.08 -9.73
C LYS A 48 10.97 4.66 -9.68
N VAL A 49 12.21 4.50 -10.14
CA VAL A 49 12.90 3.20 -10.13
C VAL A 49 13.07 2.72 -8.69
N HIS A 50 13.57 3.59 -7.82
CA HIS A 50 13.74 3.28 -6.40
C HIS A 50 12.43 2.86 -5.73
N TYR A 51 11.35 3.62 -5.97
CA TYR A 51 10.03 3.32 -5.45
C TYR A 51 9.50 1.95 -5.92
N VAL A 52 9.66 1.64 -7.21
CA VAL A 52 9.27 0.34 -7.77
C VAL A 52 10.04 -0.80 -7.09
N ILE A 53 11.36 -0.65 -6.90
CA ILE A 53 12.17 -1.67 -6.20
C ILE A 53 11.62 -1.93 -4.79
N LEU A 54 11.33 -0.87 -4.02
CA LEU A 54 10.78 -1.04 -2.67
C LEU A 54 9.39 -1.72 -2.69
N CYS A 55 8.55 -1.42 -3.67
CA CYS A 55 7.27 -2.11 -3.85
C CYS A 55 7.47 -3.60 -4.14
N LEU A 56 8.38 -3.94 -5.04
CA LEU A 56 8.71 -5.33 -5.40
C LEU A 56 9.21 -6.12 -4.18
N LEU A 57 10.03 -5.50 -3.33
CA LEU A 57 10.49 -6.12 -2.08
C LEU A 57 9.32 -6.48 -1.15
N CYS A 58 8.21 -5.73 -1.17
CA CYS A 58 7.05 -6.05 -0.33
C CYS A 58 6.23 -7.25 -0.85
N ILE A 59 6.26 -7.53 -2.17
CA ILE A 59 5.37 -8.52 -2.81
C ILE A 59 5.49 -9.92 -2.22
N PRO A 60 6.69 -10.52 -2.05
CA PRO A 60 6.81 -11.89 -1.55
C PRO A 60 6.19 -12.06 -0.16
N ARG A 61 6.42 -11.09 0.73
CA ARG A 61 5.87 -11.13 2.09
C ARG A 61 4.37 -10.85 2.14
N MET A 62 3.90 -9.91 1.33
CA MET A 62 2.47 -9.65 1.20
C MET A 62 1.73 -10.87 0.65
N TYR A 63 2.31 -11.55 -0.36
CA TYR A 63 1.77 -12.79 -0.91
C TYR A 63 1.77 -13.92 0.12
N LYS A 64 2.86 -14.08 0.89
CA LYS A 64 2.93 -15.02 2.02
C LYS A 64 1.76 -14.80 2.96
N TYR A 65 1.51 -13.58 3.43
CA TYR A 65 0.38 -13.35 4.33
C TYR A 65 -0.97 -13.59 3.67
N TYR A 66 -1.14 -13.20 2.40
CA TYR A 66 -2.36 -13.49 1.65
C TYR A 66 -2.70 -15.00 1.61
N ILE A 67 -1.73 -15.88 1.37
CA ILE A 67 -2.01 -17.32 1.30
C ILE A 67 -2.38 -17.91 2.68
N TYR A 68 -1.73 -17.43 3.74
CA TYR A 68 -1.96 -17.91 5.11
C TYR A 68 -3.18 -17.28 5.80
N THR A 69 -3.71 -16.16 5.30
CA THR A 69 -4.94 -15.57 5.83
C THR A 69 -6.15 -16.48 5.56
N ALA A 70 -6.82 -16.95 6.61
CA ALA A 70 -8.04 -17.74 6.47
C ALA A 70 -9.29 -16.87 6.23
N ASP A 71 -9.30 -15.63 6.73
CA ASP A 71 -10.46 -14.73 6.63
C ASP A 71 -10.76 -14.33 5.18
N VAL A 72 -11.95 -14.72 4.72
CA VAL A 72 -12.42 -14.49 3.34
C VAL A 72 -12.58 -13.00 3.03
N CYS A 73 -13.01 -12.19 4.02
CA CYS A 73 -13.15 -10.76 3.84
C CYS A 73 -11.78 -10.08 3.69
N ALA A 74 -10.80 -10.45 4.51
CA ALA A 74 -9.43 -9.96 4.38
C ALA A 74 -8.79 -10.35 3.04
N LYS A 75 -8.97 -11.59 2.58
CA LYS A 75 -8.56 -12.01 1.22
C LYS A 75 -9.23 -11.18 0.13
N ARG A 76 -10.51 -10.83 0.28
CA ARG A 76 -11.21 -9.94 -0.66
C ARG A 76 -10.59 -8.54 -0.68
N ILE A 77 -10.20 -7.99 0.47
CA ILE A 77 -9.48 -6.70 0.54
C ILE A 77 -8.16 -6.76 -0.23
N ALA A 78 -7.37 -7.82 -0.06
CA ALA A 78 -6.13 -8.01 -0.81
C ALA A 78 -6.37 -8.07 -2.34
N LYS A 79 -7.45 -8.72 -2.78
CA LYS A 79 -7.85 -8.72 -4.21
C LYS A 79 -8.28 -7.34 -4.70
N LEU A 80 -9.03 -6.58 -3.89
CA LEU A 80 -9.41 -5.21 -4.22
C LEU A 80 -8.19 -4.28 -4.31
N TYR A 81 -7.20 -4.48 -3.45
CA TYR A 81 -5.89 -3.83 -3.57
C TYR A 81 -5.27 -4.10 -4.94
N VAL A 82 -5.15 -5.36 -5.37
CA VAL A 82 -4.59 -5.69 -6.70
C VAL A 82 -5.43 -5.09 -7.83
N ALA A 83 -6.76 -5.22 -7.76
CA ALA A 83 -7.66 -4.70 -8.80
C ALA A 83 -7.54 -3.19 -8.96
N THR A 84 -7.52 -2.44 -7.85
CA THR A 84 -7.35 -0.97 -7.88
C THR A 84 -5.96 -0.56 -8.36
N LEU A 85 -4.91 -1.33 -8.06
CA LEU A 85 -3.58 -1.08 -8.60
C LEU A 85 -3.55 -1.21 -10.12
N LEU A 86 -4.16 -2.27 -10.65
CA LEU A 86 -4.23 -2.54 -12.08
C LEU A 86 -5.06 -1.49 -12.82
N LEU A 87 -6.24 -1.16 -12.28
CA LEU A 87 -7.12 -0.14 -12.86
C LEU A 87 -6.46 1.24 -12.85
N GLY A 88 -5.87 1.64 -11.72
CA GLY A 88 -5.09 2.86 -11.66
C GLY A 88 -4.01 2.85 -12.75
N SER A 89 -3.17 1.81 -12.79
CA SER A 89 -2.03 1.76 -13.71
C SER A 89 -2.48 1.87 -15.15
N LEU A 90 -3.62 1.25 -15.49
CA LEU A 90 -4.26 1.37 -16.79
C LEU A 90 -4.68 2.82 -17.08
N PHE A 91 -5.40 3.50 -16.18
CA PHE A 91 -5.81 4.89 -16.38
C PHE A 91 -4.62 5.83 -16.55
N TRP A 92 -3.59 5.70 -15.71
CA TRP A 92 -2.37 6.50 -15.84
C TRP A 92 -1.65 6.25 -17.16
N PHE A 93 -1.53 4.98 -17.57
CA PHE A 93 -0.84 4.61 -18.80
C PHE A 93 -1.61 5.09 -20.04
N CYS A 94 -2.92 4.84 -20.10
CA CYS A 94 -3.76 5.29 -21.21
C CYS A 94 -3.74 6.82 -21.36
N ASP A 95 -3.86 7.55 -20.26
CA ASP A 95 -3.81 9.03 -20.26
C ASP A 95 -2.47 9.55 -20.78
N ARG A 96 -1.37 8.88 -20.41
CA ARG A 96 -0.02 9.25 -20.85
C ARG A 96 0.24 8.94 -22.32
N VAL A 97 -0.22 7.79 -22.82
CA VAL A 97 0.06 7.31 -24.19
C VAL A 97 -0.88 7.96 -25.21
N PHE A 98 -2.17 8.08 -24.89
CA PHE A 98 -3.20 8.55 -25.81
C PHE A 98 -3.66 9.98 -25.49
N CYS A 99 -2.80 10.78 -24.86
CA CYS A 99 -3.12 12.15 -24.41
C CYS A 99 -3.65 13.01 -25.57
N LYS A 100 -3.01 12.92 -26.75
CA LYS A 100 -3.37 13.74 -27.91
C LYS A 100 -4.76 13.39 -28.43
N GLU A 101 -5.08 12.11 -28.50
CA GLU A 101 -6.35 11.59 -28.98
C GLU A 101 -7.48 11.87 -27.97
N ILE A 102 -7.24 11.56 -26.69
CA ILE A 102 -8.23 11.73 -25.61
C ILE A 102 -8.55 13.22 -25.37
N SER A 103 -7.57 14.11 -25.48
CA SER A 103 -7.78 15.55 -25.31
C SER A 103 -8.69 16.18 -26.38
N GLN A 104 -8.89 15.50 -27.51
CA GLN A 104 -9.77 15.95 -28.60
C GLN A 104 -11.20 15.41 -28.47
N TRP A 105 -11.46 14.50 -27.51
CA TRP A 105 -12.79 13.96 -27.31
C TRP A 105 -13.75 15.00 -26.75
N GLN A 106 -15.04 14.87 -27.07
CA GLN A 106 -16.11 15.72 -26.52
C GLN A 106 -16.13 15.70 -24.98
N VAL A 107 -15.75 14.57 -24.37
CA VAL A 107 -15.62 14.41 -22.92
C VAL A 107 -14.25 13.83 -22.62
N ASN A 108 -13.46 14.56 -21.84
CA ASN A 108 -12.16 14.07 -21.35
C ASN A 108 -12.39 13.28 -20.04
N PRO A 109 -12.05 11.98 -20.00
CA PRO A 109 -12.22 11.14 -18.81
C PRO A 109 -11.26 11.49 -17.66
N GLN A 110 -10.28 12.37 -17.88
CA GLN A 110 -9.28 12.79 -16.89
C GLN A 110 -8.56 11.58 -16.28
N GLY A 111 -7.88 10.78 -17.11
CA GLY A 111 -7.28 9.52 -16.68
C GLY A 111 -6.26 9.68 -15.55
N HIS A 112 -5.54 10.81 -15.50
CA HIS A 112 -4.67 11.13 -14.36
C HIS A 112 -5.44 11.38 -13.04
N ALA A 113 -6.64 11.98 -13.11
CA ALA A 113 -7.49 12.13 -11.94
C ALA A 113 -8.03 10.78 -11.47
N LEU A 114 -8.47 9.93 -12.42
CA LEU A 114 -8.90 8.56 -12.12
C LEU A 114 -7.75 7.74 -11.51
N TRP A 115 -6.52 7.89 -12.00
CA TRP A 115 -5.33 7.32 -11.36
C TRP A 115 -5.24 7.68 -9.87
N HIS A 116 -5.39 8.96 -9.52
CA HIS A 116 -5.37 9.36 -8.10
C HIS A 116 -6.50 8.72 -7.28
N VAL A 117 -7.70 8.62 -7.83
CA VAL A 117 -8.83 7.94 -7.17
C VAL A 117 -8.52 6.47 -6.90
N PHE A 118 -8.06 5.73 -7.92
CA PHE A 118 -7.74 4.32 -7.78
C PHE A 118 -6.52 4.08 -6.90
N MET A 119 -5.51 4.95 -6.94
CA MET A 119 -4.36 4.86 -6.04
C MET A 119 -4.72 5.18 -4.59
N GLY A 120 -5.66 6.11 -4.35
CA GLY A 120 -6.20 6.36 -3.02
C GLY A 120 -6.93 5.14 -2.45
N LEU A 121 -7.80 4.51 -3.26
CA LEU A 121 -8.46 3.26 -2.88
C LEU A 121 -7.46 2.11 -2.69
N ASN A 122 -6.45 2.02 -3.54
CA ASN A 122 -5.38 1.05 -3.44
C ASN A 122 -4.65 1.14 -2.09
N SER A 123 -4.19 2.35 -1.74
CA SER A 123 -3.56 2.64 -0.44
C SER A 123 -4.49 2.27 0.72
N TYR A 124 -5.78 2.59 0.62
CA TYR A 124 -6.75 2.24 1.66
C TYR A 124 -6.86 0.72 1.86
N PHE A 125 -7.00 -0.05 0.77
CA PHE A 125 -7.11 -1.51 0.84
C PHE A 125 -5.81 -2.17 1.29
N ALA A 126 -4.65 -1.70 0.80
CA ALA A 126 -3.34 -2.18 1.24
C ALA A 126 -3.16 -2.00 2.76
N ASN A 127 -3.40 -0.79 3.27
CA ASN A 127 -3.31 -0.51 4.70
C ASN A 127 -4.31 -1.35 5.50
N THR A 128 -5.55 -1.49 5.03
CA THR A 128 -6.57 -2.29 5.72
C THR A 128 -6.16 -3.76 5.83
N PHE A 129 -5.64 -4.35 4.75
CA PHE A 129 -5.14 -5.71 4.77
C PHE A 129 -3.91 -5.86 5.67
N LEU A 130 -2.96 -4.94 5.60
CA LEU A 130 -1.75 -4.98 6.42
C LEU A 130 -2.04 -4.77 7.92
N MET A 131 -3.00 -3.92 8.27
CA MET A 131 -3.48 -3.78 9.64
C MET A 131 -4.10 -5.09 10.15
N PHE A 132 -4.87 -5.78 9.30
CA PHE A 132 -5.41 -7.09 9.62
C PHE A 132 -4.29 -8.10 9.88
N CYS A 133 -3.34 -8.25 8.96
CA CYS A 133 -2.19 -9.15 9.13
C CYS A 133 -1.38 -8.79 10.38
N ARG A 134 -1.17 -7.51 10.67
CA ARG A 134 -0.43 -7.08 11.87
C ARG A 134 -1.17 -7.46 13.15
N ALA A 135 -2.49 -7.35 13.17
CA ALA A 135 -3.29 -7.75 14.31
C ALA A 135 -3.30 -9.28 14.47
N GLU A 136 -3.29 -10.07 13.38
CA GLU A 136 -3.09 -11.52 13.43
C GLU A 136 -1.72 -11.89 14.00
N GLN A 137 -0.64 -11.26 13.53
CA GLN A 137 0.73 -11.45 14.05
C GLN A 137 0.88 -11.15 15.56
N ARG A 138 -0.06 -10.40 16.13
CA ARG A 138 -0.10 -10.00 17.54
C ARG A 138 -1.15 -10.75 18.36
N ASP A 139 -1.82 -11.73 17.76
CA ASP A 139 -2.89 -12.52 18.37
C ASP A 139 -4.08 -11.67 18.86
N TRP A 140 -4.37 -10.56 18.18
CA TRP A 140 -5.46 -9.62 18.57
C TRP A 140 -6.81 -9.91 17.91
N SER A 141 -7.00 -11.13 17.39
CA SER A 141 -8.26 -11.63 16.82
C SER A 141 -8.99 -10.61 15.93
N PRO A 142 -8.36 -10.11 14.84
CA PRO A 142 -8.95 -9.07 14.00
C PRO A 142 -10.16 -9.59 13.22
N LYS A 143 -11.07 -8.67 12.89
CA LYS A 143 -12.21 -8.92 11.99
C LYS A 143 -12.37 -7.76 11.02
N ILE A 144 -12.70 -8.06 9.77
CA ILE A 144 -13.10 -7.04 8.80
C ILE A 144 -14.59 -6.72 9.02
N VAL A 145 -14.89 -5.44 9.26
CA VAL A 145 -16.25 -4.90 9.41
C VAL A 145 -16.46 -3.82 8.36
N ARG A 146 -17.71 -3.45 8.04
CA ARG A 146 -18.00 -2.40 7.06
C ARG A 146 -18.74 -1.23 7.70
N LEU A 147 -18.18 -0.04 7.57
CA LEU A 147 -18.84 1.20 7.92
C LEU A 147 -19.94 1.49 6.88
N PHE A 148 -21.15 1.76 7.34
CA PHE A 148 -22.35 1.91 6.51
C PHE A 148 -22.60 0.76 5.52
N GLY A 149 -22.10 -0.44 5.83
CA GLY A 149 -22.23 -1.62 4.94
C GLY A 149 -21.28 -1.62 3.72
N VAL A 150 -20.53 -0.53 3.49
CA VAL A 150 -19.72 -0.36 2.27
C VAL A 150 -18.22 -0.36 2.58
N LEU A 151 -17.75 0.54 3.47
CA LEU A 151 -16.33 0.82 3.61
C LEU A 151 -15.66 -0.15 4.62
N PRO A 152 -14.75 -1.03 4.18
CA PRO A 152 -14.18 -2.06 5.05
C PRO A 152 -13.10 -1.50 5.98
N TYR A 153 -13.16 -1.85 7.27
CA TYR A 153 -12.16 -1.48 8.26
C TYR A 153 -11.86 -2.65 9.21
N VAL A 154 -10.71 -2.59 9.88
CA VAL A 154 -10.27 -3.62 10.82
C VAL A 154 -10.80 -3.31 12.21
N LYS A 155 -11.61 -4.21 12.77
CA LYS A 155 -12.00 -4.21 14.18
C LYS A 155 -11.09 -5.18 14.94
N ILE A 156 -10.44 -4.69 15.98
CA ILE A 156 -9.47 -5.45 16.78
C ILE A 156 -10.04 -5.66 18.18
N LYS A 157 -9.88 -6.87 18.74
CA LYS A 157 -10.13 -7.14 20.16
C LYS A 157 -8.79 -7.39 20.84
N LYS A 158 -8.23 -6.36 21.47
CA LYS A 158 -6.97 -6.50 22.20
C LYS A 158 -7.21 -7.41 23.42
N PRO A 159 -6.34 -8.41 23.67
CA PRO A 159 -6.38 -9.13 24.94
C PRO A 159 -6.16 -8.14 26.09
N LYS A 160 -6.86 -8.33 27.22
CA LYS A 160 -6.56 -7.57 28.44
C LYS A 160 -5.10 -7.86 28.80
N GLN A 161 -4.29 -6.82 28.98
CA GLN A 161 -2.92 -6.99 29.47
C GLN A 161 -2.99 -7.72 30.81
N LYS A 162 -2.21 -8.79 30.95
CA LYS A 162 -1.90 -9.37 32.25
C LYS A 162 -0.86 -8.52 32.95
#